data_AF-A0A0T9N224-F1
#
_entry.id   AF-A0A0T9N224-F1
#
_cell.length_a   1.000
_cell.length_b   1.000
_cell.length_c   1.000
_cell.angle_alpha   90.00
_cell.angle_beta   90.00
_cell.angle_gamma   90.00
#
_symmetry.space_group_name_H-M   'P 1'
#
loop_
_entity.id
_entity.type
_entity.pdbx_description
1 polymer ?
#
loop_
_entity_poly.entity_id
_entity_poly.type
_entity_poly.pdbx_seq_one_letter_code
_entity_poly.pdbx_strand_id
1 'polypeptide(L)'
;MNRQAITTVLLAILLMGLTANTYRLSAKQVQEHAELQVERAVNQTLDNIIAAYQLNDAANRAAAARQLENERVLRHETEDRLKRFVAATATDNCAVSRMPESGISILRE
;
A
#
# COMPACT_ATOMS: atom_id res chain seq x y z
N MET A 1 -73.22 21.54 -13.35
CA MET A 1 -72.21 21.00 -12.41
C MET A 1 -71.97 22.03 -11.32
N ASN A 2 -72.14 21.68 -10.03
CA ASN A 2 -72.06 22.65 -8.93
C ASN A 2 -70.62 23.17 -8.76
N ARG A 3 -70.47 24.49 -8.56
CA ARG A 3 -69.18 25.17 -8.38
C ARG A 3 -68.28 24.52 -7.32
N GLN A 4 -68.90 24.02 -6.25
CA GLN A 4 -68.26 23.27 -5.16
C GLN A 4 -67.62 21.95 -5.63
N ALA A 5 -68.27 21.23 -6.55
CA ALA A 5 -67.75 19.98 -7.10
C ALA A 5 -66.55 20.22 -8.03
N ILE A 6 -66.53 21.35 -8.74
CA ILE A 6 -65.39 21.74 -9.60
C ILE A 6 -64.17 22.04 -8.74
N THR A 7 -64.35 22.80 -7.65
CA THR A 7 -63.25 23.15 -6.74
C THR A 7 -62.68 21.94 -6.03
N THR A 8 -63.50 20.99 -5.59
CA THR A 8 -63.00 19.77 -4.93
C THR A 8 -62.23 18.86 -5.88
N VAL A 9 -62.69 18.71 -7.12
CA VAL A 9 -61.98 17.94 -8.15
C VAL A 9 -60.62 18.55 -8.47
N LEU A 10 -60.55 19.87 -8.64
CA LEU A 10 -59.28 20.58 -8.86
C LEU A 10 -58.31 20.39 -7.69
N LEU A 11 -58.80 20.47 -6.45
CA LEU A 11 -57.98 20.30 -5.25
C LEU A 11 -57.47 18.86 -5.12
N ALA A 12 -58.29 17.87 -5.47
CA ALA A 12 -57.90 16.46 -5.49
C ALA A 12 -56.82 16.17 -6.54
N ILE A 13 -56.95 16.74 -7.75
CA ILE A 13 -55.93 16.61 -8.80
C ILE A 13 -54.61 17.26 -8.36
N LEU A 14 -54.69 18.43 -7.73
CA LEU A 14 -53.51 19.15 -7.26
C LEU A 14 -52.79 18.38 -6.14
N LEU A 15 -53.53 17.80 -5.19
CA LEU A 15 -53.00 16.92 -4.15
C LEU A 15 -52.35 15.65 -4.73
N MET A 16 -52.99 15.00 -5.71
CA MET A 16 -52.39 13.84 -6.40
C MET A 16 -51.09 14.20 -7.13
N GLY A 17 -51.05 15.36 -7.79
CA GLY A 17 -49.85 15.84 -8.47
C GLY A 17 -48.70 16.11 -7.49
N LEU A 18 -49.00 16.75 -6.35
CA LEU A 18 -48.03 17.02 -5.29
C LEU A 18 -47.47 15.73 -4.68
N THR A 19 -48.34 14.78 -4.32
CA THR A 19 -47.90 13.51 -3.72
C THR A 19 -47.10 12.68 -4.70
N ALA A 20 -47.54 12.55 -5.96
CA ALA A 20 -46.76 11.86 -6.99
C ALA A 20 -45.37 12.49 -7.19
N ASN A 21 -45.29 13.82 -7.15
CA ASN A 21 -44.02 14.52 -7.27
C ASN A 21 -43.10 14.27 -6.06
N THR A 22 -43.62 14.34 -4.84
CA THR A 22 -42.83 14.09 -3.63
C THR A 22 -42.34 12.65 -3.55
N TYR A 23 -43.17 11.68 -3.94
CA TYR A 23 -42.75 10.27 -4.01
C TYR A 23 -41.62 10.06 -5.02
N ARG A 24 -41.72 10.63 -6.23
CA ARG A 24 -40.66 10.51 -7.24
C ARG A 24 -39.37 11.18 -6.79
N LEU A 25 -39.47 12.37 -6.19
CA LEU A 25 -38.30 13.10 -5.70
C LEU A 25 -37.62 12.34 -4.56
N SER A 26 -38.40 11.83 -3.61
CA SER A 26 -37.90 11.01 -2.51
C SER A 26 -37.22 9.74 -3.01
N ALA A 27 -37.82 9.03 -3.97
CA ALA A 27 -37.22 7.83 -4.55
C ALA A 27 -35.88 8.13 -5.24
N LYS A 28 -35.82 9.22 -6.02
CA LYS A 28 -34.57 9.65 -6.67
C LYS A 28 -33.50 10.01 -5.64
N GLN A 29 -33.88 10.75 -4.61
CA GLN A 29 -32.97 11.14 -3.54
C GLN A 29 -32.42 9.91 -2.79
N VAL A 30 -33.28 8.94 -2.45
CA VAL A 30 -32.84 7.69 -1.79
C VAL A 30 -31.84 6.93 -2.65
N GLN A 31 -32.09 6.83 -3.96
CA GLN A 31 -31.18 6.17 -4.88
C GLN A 31 -29.82 6.89 -4.94
N GLU A 32 -29.81 8.21 -5.09
CA GLU A 32 -28.58 9.01 -5.15
C GLU A 32 -27.77 8.91 -3.85
N HIS A 33 -28.44 8.95 -2.68
CA HIS A 33 -27.75 8.75 -1.39
C HIS A 33 -27.16 7.35 -1.26
N ALA A 34 -27.85 6.32 -1.77
CA ALA A 34 -27.32 4.96 -1.76
C ALA A 34 -26.08 4.84 -2.64
N GLU A 35 -26.10 5.40 -3.85
CA GLU A 35 -24.95 5.45 -4.77
C GLU A 35 -23.76 6.18 -4.14
N LEU A 36 -24.00 7.37 -3.57
CA LEU A 36 -22.97 8.15 -2.88
C LEU A 36 -22.41 7.45 -1.64
N GLN A 37 -23.22 6.69 -0.89
CA GLN A 37 -22.76 5.90 0.24
C GLN A 37 -21.83 4.77 -0.20
N VAL A 38 -22.17 4.08 -1.28
CA VAL A 38 -21.32 3.04 -1.87
C VAL A 38 -20.00 3.66 -2.35
N GLU A 39 -20.06 4.77 -3.09
CA GLU A 39 -18.86 5.46 -3.56
C GLU A 39 -17.95 5.90 -2.40
N ARG A 40 -18.54 6.46 -1.33
CA ARG A 40 -17.80 6.84 -0.13
C ARG A 40 -17.12 5.64 0.53
N ALA A 41 -17.82 4.51 0.64
CA ALA A 41 -17.25 3.30 1.22
C ALA A 41 -16.07 2.77 0.39
N VAL A 42 -16.20 2.79 -0.95
CA VAL A 42 -15.12 2.42 -1.87
C VAL A 42 -13.93 3.37 -1.72
N ASN A 43 -14.15 4.69 -1.72
CA ASN A 43 -13.07 5.67 -1.58
C ASN A 43 -12.36 5.52 -0.23
N GLN A 44 -13.10 5.33 0.87
CA GLN A 44 -12.49 5.07 2.18
C GLN A 44 -11.66 3.78 2.19
N THR A 45 -12.13 2.74 1.51
CA THR A 45 -11.37 1.49 1.37
C THR A 45 -10.09 1.72 0.57
N LEU A 46 -10.16 2.49 -0.52
CA LEU A 46 -9.01 2.82 -1.35
C LEU A 46 -7.98 3.66 -0.58
N ASP A 47 -8.43 4.66 0.18
CA ASP A 47 -7.57 5.49 1.03
C ASP A 47 -6.83 4.65 2.08
N ASN A 48 -7.53 3.71 2.73
CA ASN A 48 -6.92 2.79 3.69
C ASN A 48 -5.85 1.91 3.03
N ILE A 49 -6.11 1.43 1.81
CA ILE A 49 -5.14 0.64 1.04
C ILE A 49 -3.91 1.51 0.72
N ILE A 50 -4.11 2.74 0.23
CA ILE A 50 -3.01 3.66 -0.07
C ILE A 50 -2.17 3.94 1.17
N ALA A 51 -2.81 4.20 2.32
CA ALA A 51 -2.12 4.44 3.58
C ALA A 51 -1.26 3.22 4.00
N ALA A 52 -1.79 2.00 3.86
CA ALA A 52 -1.05 0.77 4.14
C ALA A 52 0.16 0.59 3.21
N TYR A 53 0.01 0.85 1.92
CA TYR A 53 1.11 0.80 0.96
C TYR A 53 2.19 1.85 1.27
N GLN A 54 1.80 3.08 1.62
CA GLN A 54 2.76 4.12 1.99
C GLN A 54 3.58 3.75 3.24
N LEU A 55 2.93 3.15 4.24
CA LEU A 55 3.60 2.67 5.44
C LEU A 55 4.59 1.54 5.12
N ASN A 56 4.17 0.57 4.30
CA ASN A 56 5.02 -0.53 3.87
C ASN A 56 6.24 -0.02 3.07
N ASP A 57 6.01 0.89 2.13
CA ASP A 57 7.07 1.46 1.31
C ASP A 57 8.09 2.26 2.15
N ALA A 58 7.62 2.99 3.16
CA ALA A 58 8.50 3.64 4.14
C ALA A 58 9.31 2.62 4.97
N ALA A 59 8.69 1.53 5.42
CA ALA A 59 9.36 0.46 6.15
C ALA A 59 10.41 -0.25 5.29
N ASN A 60 10.10 -0.52 4.02
CA ASN A 60 11.02 -1.15 3.06
C ASN A 60 12.22 -0.25 2.77
N ARG A 61 12.01 1.05 2.56
CA ARG A 61 13.12 2.00 2.41
C ARG A 61 14.02 2.02 3.64
N ALA A 62 13.44 1.99 4.84
CA ALA A 62 14.21 1.94 6.09
C ALA A 62 14.98 0.62 6.23
N ALA A 63 14.39 -0.52 5.86
CA ALA A 63 15.06 -1.82 5.86
C ALA A 63 16.22 -1.86 4.86
N ALA A 64 16.00 -1.39 3.62
CA ALA A 64 17.03 -1.29 2.60
C ALA A 64 18.19 -0.39 3.03
N ALA A 65 17.90 0.76 3.67
CA ALA A 65 18.93 1.64 4.20
C ALA A 65 19.80 0.94 5.28
N ARG A 66 19.17 0.18 6.20
CA ARG A 66 19.90 -0.61 7.20
C ARG A 66 20.75 -1.71 6.57
N GLN A 67 20.22 -2.40 5.55
CA GLN A 67 20.97 -3.44 4.85
C GLN A 67 22.20 -2.86 4.14
N LEU A 68 22.03 -1.74 3.42
CA LEU A 68 23.14 -1.08 2.74
C LEU A 68 24.22 -0.63 3.73
N GLU A 69 23.83 -0.14 4.90
CA GLU A 69 24.79 0.25 5.92
C GLU A 69 25.54 -0.95 6.50
N ASN A 70 24.83 -2.04 6.81
CA ASN A 70 25.46 -3.27 7.26
C ASN A 70 26.44 -3.84 6.21
N GLU A 71 26.08 -3.79 4.93
CA GLU A 71 26.98 -4.19 3.85
C GLU A 71 28.24 -3.32 3.78
N ARG A 72 28.11 -2.00 3.94
CA ARG A 72 29.28 -1.09 3.97
C ARG A 72 30.20 -1.42 5.13
N VAL A 73 29.65 -1.61 6.33
CA VAL A 73 30.41 -1.99 7.52
C VAL A 73 31.11 -3.33 7.30
N LEU A 74 30.39 -4.33 6.78
CA LEU A 74 30.96 -5.66 6.54
C LEU A 74 32.08 -5.63 5.49
N ARG A 75 31.93 -4.85 4.42
CA ARG A 75 32.98 -4.66 3.41
C ARG A 75 34.22 -4.02 4.03
N HIS A 76 34.06 -2.95 4.80
CA HIS A 76 35.19 -2.31 5.49
C HIS A 76 35.88 -3.26 6.47
N GLU A 77 35.13 -3.98 7.30
CA GLU A 77 35.72 -4.94 8.23
C GLU A 77 36.48 -6.06 7.51
N THR A 78 35.90 -6.57 6.41
CA THR A 78 36.52 -7.62 5.60
C THR A 78 37.81 -7.12 4.95
N GLU A 79 37.81 -5.91 4.39
CA GLU A 79 39.02 -5.29 3.84
C GLU A 79 40.10 -5.09 4.90
N ASP A 80 39.75 -4.62 6.09
CA ASP A 80 40.70 -4.42 7.18
C ASP A 80 41.26 -5.74 7.72
N ARG A 81 40.42 -6.79 7.81
CA ARG A 81 40.87 -8.15 8.13
C ARG A 81 41.81 -8.69 7.06
N LEU A 82 41.48 -8.50 5.77
CA LEU A 82 42.31 -8.94 4.66
C LEU A 82 43.67 -8.22 4.68
N LYS A 83 43.71 -6.90 4.86
CA LYS A 83 44.96 -6.14 4.98
C LYS A 83 45.84 -6.65 6.13
N ARG A 84 45.25 -6.91 7.30
CA ARG A 84 45.96 -7.49 8.46
C ARG A 84 46.48 -8.89 8.17
N PHE A 85 45.69 -9.73 7.51
CA PHE A 85 46.11 -11.07 7.10
C PHE A 85 47.29 -11.01 6.12
N VAL A 86 47.19 -10.21 5.07
CA VAL A 86 48.26 -10.04 4.07
C VAL A 86 49.54 -9.52 4.74
N ALA A 87 49.44 -8.53 5.63
CA ALA A 87 50.60 -8.02 6.36
C ALA A 87 51.24 -9.09 7.26
N ALA A 88 50.44 -9.89 7.97
CA ALA A 88 50.94 -10.94 8.85
C ALA A 88 51.55 -12.13 8.09
N THR A 89 51.12 -12.37 6.86
CA THR A 89 51.54 -13.51 6.02
C THR A 89 52.59 -13.14 4.98
N ALA A 90 53.00 -11.87 4.90
CA ALA A 90 53.90 -11.35 3.88
C ALA A 90 55.25 -12.09 3.78
N THR A 91 55.72 -12.70 4.87
CA THR A 91 56.97 -13.48 4.94
C THR A 91 56.76 -15.00 4.93
N ASP A 92 55.51 -15.46 4.92
CA ASP A 92 55.16 -16.88 4.89
C ASP A 92 54.82 -17.32 3.45
N ASN A 93 55.78 -17.98 2.80
CA ASN A 93 55.64 -18.48 1.43
C ASN A 93 54.48 -19.47 1.26
N CYS A 94 54.09 -20.19 2.32
CA CYS A 94 52.96 -21.11 2.29
C CYS A 94 51.62 -20.36 2.29
N ALA A 95 51.54 -19.22 2.99
CA ALA A 95 50.32 -18.42 3.09
C ALA A 95 50.11 -17.47 1.90
N VAL A 96 51.19 -17.03 1.24
CA VAL A 96 51.13 -16.21 0.01
C VAL A 96 50.70 -17.04 -1.21
N SER A 97 50.95 -18.35 -1.18
CA SER A 97 50.57 -19.27 -2.26
C SER A 97 49.11 -19.68 -2.11
N ARG A 98 48.33 -19.66 -3.21
CA ARG A 98 46.94 -20.17 -3.19
C ARG A 98 46.96 -21.64 -2.78
N MET A 99 46.16 -21.98 -1.76
CA MET A 99 46.01 -23.37 -1.32
C MET A 99 45.56 -24.24 -2.51
N PRO A 100 46.19 -25.41 -2.75
CA PRO A 100 45.80 -26.29 -3.83
C PRO A 100 44.33 -26.67 -3.73
N GLU A 101 43.63 -26.71 -4.86
CA GLU A 101 42.18 -26.96 -4.90
C GLU A 101 41.80 -28.31 -4.27
N SER A 102 42.70 -29.30 -4.34
CA SER A 102 42.56 -30.58 -3.64
C SER A 102 42.53 -30.46 -2.12
N GLY A 103 43.28 -29.52 -1.53
CA GLY A 103 43.23 -29.23 -0.11
C GLY A 103 41.97 -28.45 0.30
N ILE A 104 41.50 -27.56 -0.56
CA ILE A 104 40.25 -26.82 -0.35
C ILE A 104 39.04 -27.78 -0.36
N SER A 105 39.04 -28.75 -1.26
CA SER A 105 38.01 -29.80 -1.34
C SER A 105 37.85 -30.56 -0.01
N ILE A 106 38.96 -30.89 0.66
CA ILE A 106 38.97 -31.64 1.92
C ILE A 106 38.41 -30.81 3.08
N LEU A 107 38.63 -29.49 3.08
CA LEU A 107 38.15 -28.58 4.14
C LEU A 107 36.68 -28.16 3.97
N ARG A 108 36.10 -28.37 2.80
CA ARG A 108 34.71 -28.00 2.47
C ARG A 108 33.72 -29.15 2.72
N GLU A 109 34.22 -30.36 2.94
CA GLU A 109 33.46 -31.57 3.30
C GLU A 109 33.30 -31.69 4.82
#